data_AF-A0A6J7EIA2-F1
#
_entry.id   AF-A0A6J7EIA2-F1
#
_cell.length_a   1.000
_cell.length_b   1.000
_cell.length_c   1.000
_cell.angle_alpha   90.00
_cell.angle_beta   90.00
_cell.angle_gamma   90.00
#
_symmetry.space_group_name_H-M   'P 1'
#
loop_
_entity.id
_entity.type
_entity.pdbx_description
1 polymer ?
#
loop_
_entity_poly.entity_id
_entity_poly.type
_entity_poly.pdbx_seq_one_letter_code
_entity_poly.pdbx_strand_id
1 'polypeptide(L)'
;MTLDDIVNLVGSFDGTLAQRPREGDGTPELAWGDVFFYYSPDGTVPSSTQPFATIVTKNYPGDEMSRLDRPDAFRVNVIAGKQEFERLLGVPPREAAHAPQADTDDTLAAHPQYGTAGWLSVVNPSSQTESQIGELLESAYSVTKDRYERRRH
;
A
#
# COMPACT_ATOMS: atom_id res chain seq x y z
N MET A 1 5.03 -14.36 -0.25
CA MET A 1 5.85 -13.24 0.23
C MET A 1 5.44 -12.90 1.67
N THR A 2 6.38 -12.66 2.58
CA THR A 2 6.09 -12.24 3.97
C THR A 2 6.02 -10.71 4.10
N LEU A 3 5.47 -10.21 5.21
CA LEU A 3 5.51 -8.78 5.54
C LEU A 3 6.94 -8.24 5.52
N ASP A 4 7.88 -8.95 6.15
CA ASP A 4 9.27 -8.52 6.21
C ASP A 4 9.96 -8.59 4.84
N ASP A 5 9.61 -9.53 3.96
CA ASP A 5 10.10 -9.54 2.57
C ASP A 5 9.72 -8.25 1.85
N ILE A 6 8.48 -7.77 2.03
CA ILE A 6 8.00 -6.51 1.42
C ILE A 6 8.72 -5.32 2.03
N VAL A 7 8.89 -5.28 3.35
CA VAL A 7 9.61 -4.18 4.00
C VAL A 7 11.08 -4.15 3.55
N ASN A 8 11.72 -5.29 3.41
CA ASN A 8 13.10 -5.39 2.93
C ASN A 8 13.22 -4.97 1.46
N LEU A 9 12.28 -5.40 0.61
CA LEU A 9 12.21 -5.00 -0.80
C LEU A 9 12.07 -3.49 -0.92
N VAL A 10 11.01 -2.91 -0.33
CA VAL A 10 10.72 -1.48 -0.47
C VAL A 10 11.76 -0.62 0.24
N GLY A 11 12.29 -1.09 1.38
CA GLY A 11 13.38 -0.43 2.09
C GLY A 11 14.72 -0.41 1.33
N SER A 12 14.88 -1.25 0.29
CA SER A 12 16.05 -1.22 -0.60
C SER A 12 15.99 -0.10 -1.65
N PHE A 13 14.82 0.51 -1.85
CA PHE A 13 14.65 1.60 -2.81
C PHE A 13 15.23 2.91 -2.26
N ASP A 14 16.11 3.54 -3.03
CA ASP A 14 16.83 4.75 -2.63
C ASP A 14 15.90 5.88 -2.14
N GLY A 15 16.24 6.53 -1.03
CA GLY A 15 15.43 7.60 -0.46
C GLY A 15 14.06 7.15 0.10
N THR A 16 13.81 5.86 0.29
CA THR A 16 12.58 5.36 0.92
C THR A 16 12.69 5.39 2.44
N LEU A 17 11.66 5.94 3.08
CA LEU A 17 11.43 5.83 4.52
C LEU A 17 10.29 4.82 4.78
N ALA A 18 10.61 3.74 5.50
CA ALA A 18 9.63 2.80 6.03
C ALA A 18 9.28 3.17 7.48
N GLN A 19 8.21 3.96 7.66
CA GLN A 19 7.71 4.29 8.98
C GLN A 19 7.02 3.06 9.59
N ARG A 20 7.41 2.67 10.81
CA ARG A 20 6.79 1.60 11.60
C ARG A 20 6.20 2.19 12.89
N PRO A 21 4.93 2.64 12.88
CA PRO A 21 4.26 3.19 14.05
C PRO A 21 4.28 2.23 15.25
N ARG A 22 4.55 2.78 16.44
CA ARG A 22 4.65 2.01 17.68
C ARG A 22 4.20 2.83 18.88
N GLU A 23 3.93 2.13 19.97
CA GLU A 23 3.60 2.77 21.25
C GLU A 23 4.70 3.78 21.66
N GLY A 24 4.26 4.97 22.07
CA GLY A 24 5.14 6.03 22.58
C GLY A 24 5.79 6.94 21.53
N ASP A 25 5.56 6.73 20.22
CA ASP A 25 6.10 7.60 19.16
C ASP A 25 5.15 8.74 18.72
N GLY A 26 3.95 8.82 19.31
CA GLY A 26 2.92 9.82 19.01
C GLY A 26 1.96 9.42 17.87
N THR A 27 2.14 8.27 17.25
CA THR A 27 1.19 7.71 16.28
C THR A 27 -0.03 7.10 16.98
N PRO A 28 -1.22 7.11 16.34
CA PRO A 28 -2.41 6.49 16.91
C PRO A 28 -2.25 4.97 17.05
N GLU A 29 -2.85 4.38 18.08
CA GLU A 29 -2.82 2.92 18.32
C GLU A 29 -3.34 2.10 17.13
N LEU A 30 -4.31 2.66 16.40
CA LEU A 30 -4.81 2.08 15.16
C LEU A 30 -3.73 1.90 14.08
N ALA A 31 -2.60 2.61 14.13
CA ALA A 31 -1.49 2.42 13.19
C ALA A 31 -0.39 1.48 13.69
N TRP A 32 -0.39 1.10 14.98
CA TRP A 32 0.69 0.30 15.54
C TRP A 32 0.78 -1.09 14.88
N GLY A 33 1.99 -1.48 14.49
CA GLY A 33 2.24 -2.73 13.75
C GLY A 33 2.10 -2.61 12.23
N ASP A 34 1.52 -1.52 11.72
CA ASP A 34 1.46 -1.24 10.29
C ASP A 34 2.80 -0.68 9.77
N VAL A 35 2.93 -0.60 8.45
CA VAL A 35 4.10 0.00 7.79
C VAL A 35 3.64 0.98 6.73
N PHE A 36 4.24 2.18 6.72
CA PHE A 36 3.94 3.22 5.75
C PHE A 36 5.21 3.58 4.99
N PHE A 37 5.18 3.47 3.66
CA PHE A 37 6.33 3.72 2.80
C PHE A 37 6.20 5.08 2.13
N TYR A 38 7.20 5.94 2.37
CA TYR A 38 7.29 7.27 1.79
C TYR A 38 8.56 7.39 0.97
N TYR A 39 8.52 8.15 -0.13
CA TYR A 39 9.74 8.71 -0.67
C TYR A 39 10.11 9.93 0.17
N SER A 40 11.15 9.80 0.98
CA SER A 40 11.67 10.84 1.87
C SER A 40 13.19 10.73 2.01
N PRO A 41 13.96 11.33 1.09
CA PRO A 41 15.42 11.23 1.12
C PRO A 41 16.07 11.94 2.32
N ASP A 42 15.34 12.78 3.04
CA ASP A 42 15.81 13.40 4.30
C ASP A 42 15.45 12.56 5.54
N GLY A 43 14.76 11.43 5.37
CA GLY A 43 14.40 10.51 6.45
C GLY A 43 13.28 11.02 7.36
N THR A 44 12.64 12.15 7.03
CA THR A 44 11.53 12.70 7.83
C THR A 44 10.18 12.25 7.27
N VAL A 45 9.22 11.93 8.13
CA VAL A 45 7.87 11.56 7.68
C VAL A 45 7.21 12.80 7.07
N PRO A 46 6.83 12.79 5.78
CA PRO A 46 6.20 13.95 5.15
C PRO A 46 4.84 14.27 5.76
N SER A 47 4.56 15.54 6.08
CA SER A 47 3.28 15.96 6.68
C SER A 47 2.14 16.18 5.68
N SER A 48 2.47 16.38 4.40
CA SER A 48 1.51 16.75 3.34
C SER A 48 1.48 15.75 2.17
N THR A 49 2.15 14.62 2.29
CA THR A 49 2.26 13.62 1.22
C THR A 49 1.80 12.28 1.78
N GLN A 50 0.88 11.64 1.07
CA GLN A 50 0.48 10.28 1.40
C GLN A 50 1.63 9.30 1.12
N PRO A 51 1.71 8.18 1.86
CA PRO A 51 2.62 7.10 1.51
C PRO A 51 2.28 6.57 0.11
N PHE A 52 3.28 6.05 -0.59
CA PHE A 52 3.05 5.42 -1.91
C PHE A 52 2.61 3.95 -1.77
N ALA A 53 2.93 3.33 -0.64
CA ALA A 53 2.47 2.00 -0.28
C ALA A 53 2.29 1.89 1.24
N THR A 54 1.41 0.99 1.67
CA THR A 54 1.23 0.66 3.09
C THR A 54 1.07 -0.84 3.28
N ILE A 55 1.39 -1.30 4.48
CA ILE A 55 1.02 -2.61 4.98
C ILE A 55 0.16 -2.38 6.21
N VAL A 56 -1.06 -2.91 6.22
CA VAL A 56 -1.93 -2.89 7.40
C VAL A 56 -2.12 -4.31 7.94
N THR A 57 -2.12 -4.43 9.26
CA THR A 57 -2.08 -5.72 9.98
C THR A 57 -3.38 -6.04 10.72
N LYS A 58 -4.38 -5.18 10.59
CA LYS A 58 -5.70 -5.30 11.22
C LYS A 58 -6.76 -4.57 10.42
N ASN A 59 -8.02 -4.88 10.69
CA ASN A 59 -9.14 -4.20 10.05
C ASN A 59 -9.16 -2.74 10.49
N TYR A 60 -9.19 -1.83 9.52
CA TYR A 60 -9.52 -0.44 9.77
C TYR A 60 -11.04 -0.28 9.85
N PRO A 61 -11.57 0.77 10.52
CA PRO A 61 -13.02 1.02 10.53
C PRO A 61 -13.59 1.08 9.11
N GLY A 62 -14.61 0.25 8.82
CA GLY A 62 -15.22 0.15 7.48
C GLY A 62 -14.44 -0.74 6.50
N ASP A 63 -13.48 -1.52 6.99
CA ASP A 63 -12.60 -2.42 6.24
C ASP A 63 -12.63 -3.85 6.80
N GLU A 64 -13.74 -4.24 7.42
CA GLU A 64 -13.90 -5.56 8.04
C GLU A 64 -13.93 -6.68 6.98
N MET A 65 -14.24 -6.35 5.72
CA MET A 65 -14.24 -7.30 4.61
C MET A 65 -12.86 -7.92 4.35
N SER A 66 -11.76 -7.25 4.74
CA SER A 66 -10.41 -7.82 4.59
C SER A 66 -10.08 -8.92 5.61
N ARG A 67 -10.88 -9.07 6.67
CA ARG A 67 -10.77 -10.14 7.67
C ARG A 67 -9.36 -10.25 8.27
N LEU A 68 -8.67 -9.12 8.47
CA LEU A 68 -7.30 -9.07 8.98
C LEU A 68 -7.21 -9.34 10.49
N ASP A 69 -8.35 -9.50 11.17
CA ASP A 69 -8.50 -9.93 12.56
C ASP A 69 -8.22 -11.43 12.75
N ARG A 70 -7.12 -11.90 12.17
CA ARG A 70 -6.64 -13.27 12.30
C ARG A 70 -5.11 -13.30 12.36
N PRO A 71 -4.50 -14.31 12.99
CA PRO A 71 -3.05 -14.40 13.10
C PRO A 71 -2.34 -14.27 11.75
N ASP A 72 -1.24 -13.51 11.75
CA ASP A 72 -0.33 -13.30 10.62
C ASP A 72 -0.95 -12.68 9.36
N ALA A 73 -2.21 -12.22 9.40
CA ALA A 73 -2.84 -11.57 8.27
C ALA A 73 -2.37 -10.12 8.11
N PHE A 74 -2.10 -9.75 6.87
CA PHE A 74 -1.79 -8.38 6.50
C PHE A 74 -2.30 -8.08 5.10
N ARG A 75 -2.43 -6.79 4.77
CA ARG A 75 -2.76 -6.32 3.44
C ARG A 75 -1.75 -5.32 2.96
N VAL A 76 -1.23 -5.54 1.75
CA VAL A 76 -0.42 -4.55 1.04
C VAL A 76 -1.35 -3.65 0.25
N ASN A 77 -1.15 -2.35 0.36
CA ASN A 77 -1.86 -1.33 -0.40
C ASN A 77 -0.86 -0.51 -1.21
N VAL A 78 -1.19 -0.16 -2.43
CA VAL A 78 -0.30 0.59 -3.33
C VAL A 78 -1.08 1.57 -4.19
N ILE A 79 -0.55 2.78 -4.35
CA ILE A 79 -1.11 3.77 -5.27
C ILE A 79 -0.63 3.47 -6.70
N ALA A 80 -1.52 2.92 -7.53
CA ALA A 80 -1.22 2.62 -8.94
C ALA A 80 -1.61 3.78 -9.87
N GLY A 81 -2.59 4.59 -9.45
CA GLY A 81 -3.18 5.62 -10.28
C GLY A 81 -4.23 5.07 -11.24
N LYS A 82 -4.96 5.98 -11.91
CA LYS A 82 -6.23 5.62 -12.58
C LYS A 82 -6.06 4.66 -13.76
N GLN A 83 -5.05 4.90 -14.60
CA GLN A 83 -4.83 4.09 -15.80
C GLN A 83 -4.43 2.67 -15.44
N GLU A 84 -3.51 2.51 -14.49
CA GLU A 84 -3.02 1.20 -14.09
C GLU A 84 -4.06 0.41 -13.30
N PHE A 85 -4.84 1.09 -12.44
CA PHE A 85 -5.99 0.49 -11.78
C PHE A 85 -6.99 -0.10 -12.79
N GLU A 86 -7.36 0.68 -13.81
CA GLU A 86 -8.32 0.24 -14.83
C GLU A 86 -7.77 -0.91 -15.69
N ARG A 87 -6.48 -0.83 -16.05
CA ARG A 87 -5.79 -1.91 -16.77
C ARG A 87 -5.82 -3.22 -16.01
N LEU A 88 -5.62 -3.17 -14.69
CA LEU A 88 -5.46 -4.35 -13.85
C LEU A 88 -6.78 -4.95 -13.38
N LEU A 89 -7.76 -4.11 -13.03
CA LEU A 89 -9.04 -4.58 -12.48
C LEU A 89 -10.18 -4.58 -13.51
N GLY A 90 -9.93 -4.09 -14.73
CA GLY A 90 -10.91 -4.08 -15.83
C GLY A 90 -12.05 -3.08 -15.65
N VAL A 91 -12.01 -2.25 -14.60
CA VAL A 91 -13.00 -1.20 -14.32
C VAL A 91 -12.29 0.08 -13.88
N PRO A 92 -12.82 1.27 -14.23
CA PRO A 92 -12.20 2.53 -13.82
C PRO A 92 -12.35 2.73 -12.29
N PRO A 93 -11.47 3.50 -11.64
CA PRO A 93 -11.53 3.73 -10.19
C PRO A 93 -12.89 4.21 -9.67
N ARG A 94 -13.58 5.07 -10.43
CA ARG A 94 -14.93 5.55 -10.07
C ARG A 94 -15.97 4.42 -9.89
N GLU A 95 -15.70 3.25 -10.47
CA GLU A 95 -16.52 2.05 -10.42
C GLU A 95 -15.84 0.94 -9.61
N ALA A 96 -14.92 1.29 -8.68
CA ALA A 96 -14.19 0.34 -7.84
C ALA A 96 -15.08 -0.63 -7.05
N ALA A 97 -16.35 -0.29 -6.78
CA ALA A 97 -17.33 -1.19 -6.18
C ALA A 97 -17.66 -2.43 -7.06
N HIS A 98 -17.38 -2.37 -8.37
CA HIS A 98 -17.53 -3.48 -9.31
C HIS A 98 -16.22 -4.25 -9.56
N ALA A 99 -15.11 -3.79 -8.97
CA ALA A 99 -13.83 -4.49 -9.05
C ALA A 99 -13.79 -5.69 -8.08
N PRO A 100 -12.81 -6.60 -8.20
CA PRO A 100 -12.51 -7.54 -7.12
C PRO A 100 -12.29 -6.80 -5.80
N GLN A 101 -12.91 -7.31 -4.73
CA GLN A 101 -12.82 -6.74 -3.39
C GLN A 101 -11.72 -7.44 -2.59
N ALA A 102 -11.20 -6.76 -1.57
CA ALA A 102 -10.09 -7.26 -0.76
C ALA A 102 -10.56 -8.27 0.30
N ASP A 103 -11.41 -9.24 -0.06
CA ASP A 103 -12.01 -10.25 0.83
C ASP A 103 -11.35 -11.63 0.73
N THR A 104 -10.49 -11.80 -0.29
CA THR A 104 -9.83 -13.05 -0.65
C THR A 104 -8.31 -12.87 -0.65
N ASP A 105 -7.61 -13.82 -0.05
CA ASP A 105 -6.16 -13.82 0.03
C ASP A 105 -5.52 -14.00 -1.36
N ASP A 106 -4.33 -13.46 -1.53
CA ASP A 106 -3.50 -13.59 -2.73
C ASP A 106 -4.26 -13.24 -4.02
N THR A 107 -5.11 -12.22 -3.94
CA THR A 107 -5.93 -11.70 -5.05
C THR A 107 -5.75 -10.20 -5.16
N LEU A 108 -5.46 -9.72 -6.37
CA LEU A 108 -5.42 -8.29 -6.66
C LEU A 108 -6.84 -7.72 -6.64
N ALA A 109 -7.04 -6.70 -5.81
CA ALA A 109 -8.33 -6.08 -5.58
C ALA A 109 -8.23 -4.56 -5.52
N ALA A 110 -9.38 -3.89 -5.61
CA ALA A 110 -9.48 -2.48 -5.27
C ALA A 110 -9.30 -2.29 -3.76
N HIS A 111 -8.60 -1.24 -3.36
CA HIS A 111 -8.52 -0.88 -1.95
C HIS A 111 -9.95 -0.59 -1.42
N PRO A 112 -10.39 -1.17 -0.29
CA PRO A 112 -11.77 -1.03 0.20
C PRO A 112 -12.24 0.41 0.42
N GLN A 113 -11.38 1.27 0.97
CA GLN A 113 -11.70 2.69 1.16
C GLN A 113 -11.18 3.62 0.04
N TYR A 114 -10.00 3.33 -0.54
CA TYR A 114 -9.32 4.21 -1.49
C TYR A 114 -9.36 3.74 -2.95
N GLY A 115 -10.16 2.72 -3.29
CA GLY A 115 -10.28 2.20 -4.65
C GLY A 115 -10.67 3.28 -5.67
N THR A 116 -11.54 4.21 -5.29
CA THR A 116 -11.94 5.36 -6.13
C THR A 116 -10.80 6.35 -6.42
N ALA A 117 -9.77 6.35 -5.58
CA ALA A 117 -8.54 7.11 -5.79
C ALA A 117 -7.48 6.34 -6.61
N GLY A 118 -7.78 5.12 -7.08
CA GLY A 118 -6.87 4.29 -7.86
C GLY A 118 -5.86 3.53 -7.01
N TRP A 119 -6.22 3.19 -5.77
CA TRP A 119 -5.43 2.32 -4.91
C TRP A 119 -5.80 0.86 -5.12
N LEU A 120 -4.78 0.02 -5.21
CA LEU A 120 -4.89 -1.42 -5.28
C LEU A 120 -4.51 -2.03 -3.93
N SER A 121 -4.98 -3.25 -3.70
CA SER A 121 -4.64 -4.00 -2.50
C SER A 121 -4.58 -5.50 -2.74
N VAL A 122 -3.76 -6.20 -1.95
CA VAL A 122 -3.71 -7.66 -1.85
C VAL A 122 -3.62 -8.06 -0.39
N VAL A 123 -4.54 -8.91 0.06
CA VAL A 123 -4.46 -9.56 1.38
C VAL A 123 -3.54 -10.77 1.28
N ASN A 124 -2.58 -10.91 2.20
CA ASN A 124 -1.65 -12.05 2.26
C ASN A 124 -1.04 -12.44 0.89
N PRO A 125 -0.29 -11.54 0.22
CA PRO A 125 0.31 -11.83 -1.07
C PRO A 125 1.20 -13.08 -1.03
N SER A 126 0.98 -13.97 -1.99
CA SER A 126 1.67 -15.24 -2.16
C SER A 126 1.96 -15.46 -3.65
N SER A 127 2.10 -16.71 -4.07
CA SER A 127 2.59 -17.07 -5.40
C SER A 127 1.78 -16.48 -6.57
N GLN A 128 0.48 -16.18 -6.40
CA GLN A 128 -0.32 -15.66 -7.52
C GLN A 128 -0.08 -14.17 -7.76
N THR A 129 0.18 -13.40 -6.71
CA THR A 129 0.31 -11.93 -6.80
C THR A 129 1.70 -11.40 -6.52
N GLU A 130 2.63 -12.24 -6.10
CA GLU A 130 3.99 -11.87 -5.67
C GLU A 130 4.74 -11.02 -6.71
N SER A 131 4.84 -11.46 -7.97
CA SER A 131 5.50 -10.68 -9.04
C SER A 131 4.80 -9.34 -9.26
N GLN A 132 3.46 -9.37 -9.31
CA GLN A 132 2.65 -8.19 -9.62
C GLN A 132 2.71 -7.15 -8.51
N ILE A 133 2.75 -7.56 -7.25
CA ILE A 133 2.95 -6.65 -6.11
C ILE A 133 4.34 -6.03 -6.15
N GLY A 134 5.39 -6.80 -6.46
CA GLY A 134 6.74 -6.25 -6.61
C GLY A 134 6.80 -5.14 -7.67
N GLU A 135 6.25 -5.40 -8.86
CA GLU A 135 6.18 -4.43 -9.96
C GLU A 135 5.37 -3.18 -9.59
N LEU A 136 4.23 -3.35 -8.90
CA LEU A 136 3.41 -2.24 -8.45
C LEU A 136 4.13 -1.36 -7.43
N LEU A 137 4.86 -1.96 -6.48
CA LEU A 137 5.62 -1.23 -5.48
C LEU A 137 6.74 -0.40 -6.11
N GLU A 138 7.48 -0.98 -7.06
CA GLU A 138 8.53 -0.28 -7.80
C GLU A 138 7.98 0.87 -8.66
N SER A 139 6.85 0.65 -9.32
CA SER A 139 6.17 1.67 -10.12
C SER A 139 5.67 2.84 -9.25
N ALA A 140 5.01 2.54 -8.13
CA ALA A 140 4.51 3.55 -7.18
C ALA A 140 5.66 4.37 -6.57
N TYR A 141 6.77 3.71 -6.23
CA TYR A 141 8.00 4.37 -5.80
C TYR A 141 8.53 5.32 -6.87
N SER A 142 8.71 4.84 -8.11
CA SER A 142 9.27 5.62 -9.22
C SER A 142 8.43 6.87 -9.52
N VAL A 143 7.10 6.72 -9.60
CA VAL A 143 6.18 7.86 -9.82
C VAL A 143 6.26 8.88 -8.68
N THR A 144 6.41 8.41 -7.45
CA THR A 144 6.49 9.28 -6.27
C THR A 144 7.81 10.04 -6.22
N LYS A 145 8.93 9.37 -6.53
CA LYS A 145 10.25 9.96 -6.67
C LYS A 145 10.26 11.05 -7.74
N ASP A 146 9.80 10.74 -8.95
CA ASP A 146 9.76 11.71 -10.06
C ASP A 146 8.91 12.95 -9.71
N ARG A 147 7.80 12.74 -8.99
CA ARG A 147 6.92 13.83 -8.56
C ARG A 147 7.61 14.72 -7.53
N TYR A 148 8.37 14.13 -6.62
CA TYR A 148 9.12 14.87 -5.61
C TYR A 148 10.22 15.71 -6.23
N GLU A 149 11.02 15.11 -7.12
CA GLU A 149 12.12 15.80 -7.82
C GLU A 149 11.57 16.99 -8.63
N ARG A 150 10.48 16.79 -9.38
CA ARG A 150 9.81 17.86 -10.14
C ARG A 150 9.30 19.03 -9.30
N ARG A 151 9.03 18.84 -8.00
CA ARG A 151 8.56 19.92 -7.09
C ARG A 151 9.71 20.71 -6.48
N ARG A 152 10.93 20.19 -6.54
CA ARG A 152 12.14 20.84 -6.00
C ARG A 152 12.92 21.61 -7.06
N HIS A 153 12.61 21.39 -8.33
CA HIS A 153 13.01 22.22 -9.46
C HIS A 153 12.01 23.36 -9.68
#